data_AF-U6KLW5-F1
#
_entry.id   AF-U6KLW5-F1
#
_cell.length_a   1.000
_cell.length_b   1.000
_cell.length_c   1.000
_cell.angle_alpha   90.00
_cell.angle_beta   90.00
_cell.angle_gamma   90.00
#
_symmetry.space_group_name_H-M   'P 1'
#
loop_
_entity.id
_entity.type
_entity.pdbx_description
1 polymer ?
#
loop_
_entity_poly.entity_id
_entity_poly.type
_entity_poly.pdbx_seq_one_letter_code
_entity_poly.pdbx_strand_id
1 'polypeptide(L)'
;METEEERPICDEEGLLQKLEELKYEPPPGMRRVPFVETLAIVADPTLGGGGDKQQQQQQQQQQKQKETIGVADDIKREAFFVQQVQHTVPIALARLRALGLQFTRPEDFLAEMLKTDQQMGRIRARIEEEQQQQQQFIEKMNPQCSSKLAAQYSRGMQAERL
;
A
#
# COMPACT_ATOMS: atom_id res chain seq x y z
N MET A 1 -44.39 -8.06 -24.44
CA MET A 1 -44.20 -8.54 -23.06
C MET A 1 -42.91 -7.90 -22.59
N GLU A 2 -43.06 -6.74 -21.95
CA GLU A 2 -41.94 -5.95 -21.45
C GLU A 2 -41.34 -6.71 -20.28
N THR A 3 -40.05 -7.00 -20.33
CA THR A 3 -39.30 -7.56 -19.21
C THR A 3 -39.21 -6.47 -18.15
N GLU A 4 -39.97 -6.63 -17.07
CA GLU A 4 -39.86 -5.77 -15.89
C GLU A 4 -38.40 -5.79 -15.42
N GLU A 5 -37.70 -4.67 -15.58
CA GLU A 5 -36.36 -4.49 -15.03
C GLU A 5 -36.45 -4.56 -13.51
N GLU A 6 -36.04 -5.69 -12.93
CA GLU A 6 -36.00 -5.91 -11.49
C GLU A 6 -35.12 -4.82 -10.85
N ARG A 7 -35.76 -3.85 -10.19
CA ARG A 7 -35.03 -2.83 -9.43
C ARG A 7 -34.38 -3.52 -8.23
N PRO A 8 -33.09 -3.28 -7.94
CA PRO A 8 -32.46 -3.85 -6.75
C PRO A 8 -33.15 -3.31 -5.50
N ILE A 9 -33.83 -4.19 -4.76
CA ILE A 9 -34.44 -3.89 -3.47
C ILE A 9 -33.34 -4.02 -2.41
N CYS A 10 -33.08 -2.95 -1.66
CA CYS A 10 -32.18 -3.00 -0.51
C CYS A 10 -32.98 -3.41 0.73
N ASP A 11 -33.05 -4.71 1.00
CA ASP A 11 -33.66 -5.25 2.21
C ASP A 11 -32.66 -5.18 3.39
N GLU A 12 -32.71 -4.08 4.13
CA GLU A 12 -31.85 -3.84 5.28
C GLU A 12 -32.14 -4.82 6.43
N GLU A 13 -33.40 -5.17 6.64
CA GLU A 13 -33.83 -6.06 7.74
C GLU A 13 -33.33 -7.48 7.51
N GLY A 14 -33.46 -8.00 6.28
CA GLY A 14 -32.94 -9.29 5.90
C GLY A 14 -31.41 -9.38 6.01
N LEU A 15 -30.69 -8.31 5.64
CA LEU A 15 -29.22 -8.25 5.78
C LEU A 15 -28.78 -8.30 7.23
N LEU A 16 -29.48 -7.59 8.14
CA LEU A 16 -29.19 -7.62 9.56
C LEU A 16 -29.46 -9.00 10.17
N GLN A 17 -30.56 -9.66 9.79
CA GLN A 17 -30.85 -11.03 10.20
C GLN A 17 -29.74 -12.00 9.77
N LYS A 18 -29.27 -11.90 8.51
CA LYS A 18 -28.16 -12.72 8.03
C LYS A 18 -26.82 -12.40 8.69
N LEU A 19 -26.57 -11.14 9.05
CA LEU A 19 -25.40 -10.77 9.83
C LEU A 19 -25.44 -11.45 11.20
N GLU A 20 -26.59 -11.45 11.88
CA GLU A 20 -26.78 -12.14 13.15
C GLU A 20 -26.58 -13.66 13.03
N GLU A 21 -27.13 -14.28 11.97
CA GLU A 21 -26.93 -15.71 11.70
C GLU A 21 -25.46 -16.09 11.47
N LEU A 22 -24.68 -15.24 10.79
CA LEU A 22 -23.26 -15.47 10.48
C LEU A 22 -22.32 -15.08 11.63
N LYS A 23 -22.83 -14.45 12.68
CA LYS A 23 -22.01 -13.93 13.77
C LYS A 23 -21.42 -15.07 14.59
N TYR A 24 -20.09 -15.12 14.65
CA TYR A 24 -19.38 -16.09 15.48
C TYR A 24 -19.47 -15.72 16.97
N GLU A 25 -19.99 -16.65 17.79
CA GLU A 25 -20.11 -16.44 19.23
C GLU A 25 -18.76 -16.62 19.95
N PRO A 26 -18.49 -15.87 21.03
CA PRO A 26 -17.31 -16.07 21.86
C PRO A 26 -17.25 -17.51 22.42
N PRO A 27 -16.07 -18.16 22.43
CA PRO A 27 -15.89 -19.45 23.09
C PRO A 27 -16.31 -19.41 24.58
N PRO A 28 -16.77 -20.55 25.15
CA PRO A 28 -17.25 -20.60 26.52
C PRO A 28 -16.19 -20.11 27.50
N GLY A 29 -16.57 -19.15 28.36
CA GLY A 29 -15.68 -18.53 29.33
C GLY A 29 -14.97 -17.25 28.86
N MET A 30 -15.13 -16.86 27.59
CA MET A 30 -14.61 -15.58 27.06
C MET A 30 -15.74 -14.59 26.79
N ARG A 31 -15.49 -13.31 27.05
CA ARG A 31 -16.45 -12.22 26.76
C ARG A 31 -16.41 -11.75 25.31
N ARG A 32 -15.31 -12.02 24.60
CA ARG A 32 -15.06 -11.60 23.22
C ARG A 32 -14.18 -12.65 22.53
N VAL A 33 -14.35 -12.77 21.23
CA VAL A 33 -13.52 -13.60 20.35
C VAL A 33 -12.07 -13.07 20.40
N PRO A 34 -11.07 -13.91 20.69
CA PRO A 34 -9.68 -13.48 20.72
C PRO A 34 -9.21 -13.08 19.32
N PHE A 35 -8.30 -12.10 19.25
CA PHE A 35 -7.83 -11.58 17.97
C PHE A 35 -7.15 -12.65 17.09
N VAL A 36 -6.58 -13.70 17.69
CA VAL A 36 -5.91 -14.79 16.97
C VAL A 36 -6.85 -15.59 16.05
N GLU A 37 -8.15 -15.64 16.35
CA GLU A 37 -9.12 -16.39 15.54
C GLU A 37 -9.58 -15.59 14.32
N THR A 38 -9.62 -14.26 14.44
CA THR A 38 -10.07 -13.38 13.35
C THR A 38 -8.94 -12.87 12.49
N LEU A 39 -7.80 -12.50 13.11
CA LEU A 39 -6.63 -11.82 12.50
C LEU A 39 -6.98 -10.63 11.61
N ALA A 40 -8.21 -10.11 11.73
CA ALA A 40 -8.77 -9.12 10.84
C ALA A 40 -8.66 -7.73 11.46
N ILE A 41 -8.11 -6.79 10.69
CA ILE A 41 -8.13 -5.38 11.03
C ILE A 41 -9.00 -4.68 10.00
N VAL A 42 -10.10 -4.12 10.49
CA VAL A 42 -10.93 -3.23 9.69
C VAL A 42 -10.23 -1.88 9.67
N ALA A 43 -9.94 -1.42 8.47
CA ALA A 43 -9.18 -0.22 8.24
C ALA A 43 -10.12 0.81 7.61
N ASP A 44 -10.29 1.95 8.27
CA ASP A 44 -11.19 2.98 7.76
C ASP A 44 -10.61 3.55 6.46
N PRO A 45 -11.39 3.60 5.37
CA PRO A 45 -10.88 4.05 4.06
C PRO A 45 -10.54 5.54 4.03
N THR A 46 -10.89 6.29 5.08
CA THR A 46 -10.60 7.72 5.21
C THR A 46 -9.18 8.02 5.71
N LEU A 47 -8.45 7.00 6.19
CA LEU A 47 -7.13 7.17 6.79
C LEU A 47 -5.98 7.11 5.77
N GLY A 48 -6.19 6.51 4.59
CA GLY A 48 -5.17 6.41 3.54
C GLY A 48 -4.85 7.70 2.77
N GLY A 49 -5.57 8.80 3.03
CA GLY A 49 -5.32 10.12 2.41
C GLY A 49 -4.60 11.13 3.32
N GLY A 50 -4.11 10.70 4.48
CA GLY A 50 -3.58 11.58 5.53
C GLY A 50 -2.07 11.49 5.70
N GLY A 51 -1.30 11.90 4.69
CA GLY A 51 0.10 12.26 4.91
C GLY A 51 0.21 13.39 5.94
N ASP A 52 1.14 13.24 6.89
CA ASP A 52 1.54 14.14 7.96
C ASP A 52 0.94 15.57 7.91
N LYS A 53 -0.18 15.77 8.61
CA LYS A 53 -0.54 17.08 9.14
C LYS A 53 0.02 17.23 10.55
N GLN A 54 1.35 17.33 10.66
CA GLN A 54 1.91 18.02 11.82
C GLN A 54 1.65 19.52 11.63
N GLN A 55 0.70 19.99 12.44
CA GLN A 55 0.51 21.37 12.91
C GLN A 55 0.07 22.41 11.87
N GLN A 56 -1.25 22.67 11.86
CA GLN A 56 -1.73 23.97 12.32
C GLN A 56 -3.19 23.89 12.74
N GLN A 57 -3.43 24.37 13.96
CA GLN A 57 -4.73 24.58 14.55
C GLN A 57 -5.53 25.58 13.70
N GLN A 58 -6.78 25.25 13.38
CA GLN A 58 -7.96 25.99 13.86
C GLN A 58 -9.20 25.45 13.14
N GLN A 59 -10.29 25.43 13.89
CA GLN A 59 -11.62 25.00 13.50
C GLN A 59 -12.05 25.68 12.20
N GLN A 60 -12.28 24.88 11.17
CA GLN A 60 -13.29 25.18 10.16
C GLN A 60 -13.87 23.86 9.64
N GLN A 61 -15.16 23.70 9.91
CA GLN A 61 -16.05 22.73 9.30
C GLN A 61 -16.04 22.95 7.79
N GLN A 62 -15.20 22.23 7.08
CA GLN A 62 -15.33 22.10 5.63
C GLN A 62 -15.19 20.62 5.31
N GLN A 63 -16.26 20.12 4.68
CA GLN A 63 -16.40 18.80 4.10
C GLN A 63 -15.04 18.30 3.66
N LYS A 64 -14.49 17.32 4.40
CA LYS A 64 -13.33 16.56 3.96
C LYS A 64 -13.84 15.81 2.74
N GLN A 65 -13.75 16.45 1.57
CA GLN A 65 -14.11 15.85 0.31
C GLN A 65 -13.38 14.52 0.30
N LYS A 66 -14.16 13.44 0.28
CA LYS A 66 -13.65 12.12 0.02
C LYS A 66 -12.87 12.29 -1.27
N GLU A 67 -11.54 12.33 -1.18
CA GLU A 67 -10.70 12.36 -2.37
C GLU A 67 -10.97 11.04 -3.07
N THR A 68 -11.93 11.08 -3.99
CA THR A 68 -12.31 9.95 -4.80
C THR A 68 -11.14 9.75 -5.74
N ILE A 69 -10.25 8.82 -5.40
CA ILE A 69 -9.20 8.37 -6.29
C ILE A 69 -9.90 7.97 -7.58
N GLY A 70 -9.57 8.66 -8.67
CA GLY A 70 -10.16 8.39 -9.97
C GLY A 70 -9.87 6.94 -10.35
N VAL A 71 -10.88 6.20 -10.81
CA VAL A 71 -10.76 4.78 -11.16
C VAL A 71 -9.68 4.55 -12.23
N ALA A 72 -9.41 5.54 -13.08
CA ALA A 72 -8.41 5.48 -14.13
C ALA A 72 -6.95 5.69 -13.66
N ASP A 73 -6.72 6.19 -12.44
CA ASP A 73 -5.37 6.49 -11.94
C ASP A 73 -4.82 5.32 -11.12
N ASP A 74 -4.29 4.30 -11.81
CA ASP A 74 -3.80 3.06 -11.18
C ASP A 74 -2.66 3.32 -10.18
N ILE A 75 -1.70 4.18 -10.51
CA ILE A 75 -0.54 4.49 -9.64
C ILE A 75 -0.99 5.09 -8.31
N LYS A 76 -1.97 6.01 -8.34
CA LYS A 76 -2.49 6.64 -7.12
C LYS A 76 -3.28 5.66 -6.28
N ARG A 77 -4.02 4.76 -6.93
CA ARG A 77 -4.78 3.69 -6.27
C ARG A 77 -3.86 2.68 -5.59
N GLU A 78 -2.79 2.28 -6.25
CA GLU A 78 -1.76 1.40 -5.67
C GLU A 78 -1.09 2.06 -4.46
N ALA A 79 -0.71 3.33 -4.56
CA ALA A 79 -0.12 4.07 -3.44
C ALA A 79 -1.05 4.11 -2.22
N PHE A 80 -2.35 4.34 -2.43
CA PHE A 80 -3.35 4.30 -1.36
C PHE A 80 -3.44 2.93 -0.68
N PHE A 81 -3.47 1.84 -1.45
CA PHE A 81 -3.48 0.49 -0.87
C PHE A 81 -2.22 0.20 -0.07
N VAL A 82 -1.05 0.63 -0.57
CA VAL A 82 0.21 0.49 0.16
C VAL A 82 0.17 1.26 1.48
N GLN A 83 -0.31 2.51 1.48
CA GLN A 83 -0.45 3.31 2.70
C GLN A 83 -1.41 2.67 3.72
N GLN A 84 -2.55 2.16 3.25
CA GLN A 84 -3.52 1.46 4.10
C GLN A 84 -2.92 0.23 4.76
N VAL A 85 -2.16 -0.57 4.01
CA VAL A 85 -1.45 -1.75 4.54
C VAL A 85 -0.35 -1.34 5.52
N GLN A 86 0.43 -0.31 5.19
CA GLN A 86 1.49 0.21 6.06
C GLN A 86 0.96 0.72 7.41
N HIS A 87 -0.25 1.27 7.46
CA HIS A 87 -0.88 1.69 8.71
C HIS A 87 -1.46 0.52 9.52
N THR A 88 -2.02 -0.48 8.85
CA THR A 88 -2.75 -1.59 9.49
C THR A 88 -1.83 -2.69 10.02
N VAL A 89 -0.76 -3.01 9.29
CA VAL A 89 0.19 -4.07 9.66
C VAL A 89 0.81 -3.82 11.05
N PRO A 90 1.31 -2.62 11.40
CA PRO A 90 1.86 -2.35 12.73
C PRO A 90 0.85 -2.58 13.86
N ILE A 91 -0.43 -2.24 13.64
CA ILE A 91 -1.51 -2.46 14.60
C ILE A 91 -1.72 -3.97 14.80
N ALA A 92 -1.68 -4.76 13.73
CA ALA A 92 -1.79 -6.23 13.79
C ALA A 92 -0.65 -6.84 14.58
N LEU A 93 0.58 -6.43 14.26
CA LEU A 93 1.79 -6.92 14.91
C LEU A 93 1.81 -6.56 16.40
N ALA A 94 1.34 -5.37 16.78
CA ALA A 94 1.20 -4.98 18.17
C ALA A 94 0.20 -5.87 18.94
N ARG A 95 -0.95 -6.18 18.33
CA ARG A 95 -1.95 -7.10 18.91
C ARG A 95 -1.41 -8.53 19.06
N LEU A 96 -0.69 -9.04 18.05
CA LEU A 96 -0.06 -10.36 18.12
C LEU A 96 1.02 -10.44 19.20
N ARG A 97 1.84 -9.38 19.33
CA ARG A 97 2.86 -9.29 20.37
C ARG A 97 2.25 -9.26 21.77
N ALA A 98 1.11 -8.58 21.95
CA ALA A 98 0.39 -8.56 23.23
C ALA A 98 -0.14 -9.95 23.64
N LEU A 99 -0.39 -10.84 22.68
CA LEU A 99 -0.75 -12.25 22.90
C LEU A 99 0.47 -13.16 23.12
N GLY A 100 1.70 -12.63 23.01
CA GLY A 100 2.93 -13.41 23.16
C GLY A 100 3.28 -14.29 21.95
N LEU A 101 2.68 -14.04 20.78
CA LEU A 101 2.93 -14.83 19.57
C LEU A 101 4.15 -14.30 18.79
N GLN A 102 4.99 -15.22 18.34
CA GLN A 102 6.07 -14.93 17.39
C GLN A 102 5.50 -14.93 15.97
N PHE A 103 5.74 -13.86 15.21
CA PHE A 103 5.21 -13.70 13.84
C PHE A 103 6.30 -13.63 12.78
N THR A 104 7.56 -13.46 13.16
CA THR A 104 8.68 -13.41 12.21
C THR A 104 9.02 -14.82 11.76
N ARG A 105 9.14 -15.03 10.45
CA ARG A 105 9.65 -16.29 9.88
C ARG A 105 11.14 -16.45 10.24
N PRO A 106 11.54 -17.53 10.95
CA PRO A 106 12.95 -17.83 11.17
C PRO A 106 13.67 -18.17 9.87
N GLU A 107 14.97 -17.83 9.76
CA GLU A 107 15.78 -18.13 8.57
C GLU A 107 15.93 -19.63 8.31
N ASP A 108 15.95 -20.44 9.38
CA ASP A 108 16.14 -21.90 9.33
C ASP A 108 14.82 -22.70 9.21
N PHE A 109 13.73 -22.04 8.79
CA PHE A 109 12.44 -22.70 8.57
C PHE A 109 12.17 -22.93 7.07
N LEU A 110 12.62 -24.10 6.60
CA LEU A 110 12.51 -24.55 5.20
C LEU A 110 11.17 -25.25 4.92
N ALA A 111 10.08 -24.49 4.96
CA ALA A 111 8.76 -24.93 4.51
C ALA A 111 8.49 -24.53 3.05
N GLU A 112 7.52 -25.20 2.42
CA GLU A 112 7.06 -24.84 1.08
C GLU A 112 6.56 -23.39 1.03
N MET A 113 7.01 -22.65 0.02
CA MET A 113 6.67 -21.24 -0.20
C MET A 113 5.69 -21.11 -1.37
N LEU A 114 4.87 -20.05 -1.36
CA LEU A 114 3.89 -19.78 -2.42
C LEU A 114 4.50 -19.73 -3.83
N LYS A 115 5.76 -19.27 -3.94
CA LYS A 115 6.53 -19.23 -5.20
C LYS A 115 7.74 -20.13 -5.08
N THR A 116 8.04 -20.87 -6.15
CA THR A 116 9.21 -21.75 -6.21
C THR A 116 10.50 -20.95 -6.35
N ASP A 117 11.61 -21.50 -5.84
CA ASP A 117 12.92 -20.86 -5.94
C ASP A 117 13.37 -20.66 -7.39
N GLN A 118 13.02 -21.59 -8.29
CA GLN A 118 13.28 -21.45 -9.72
C GLN A 118 12.56 -20.22 -10.29
N GLN A 119 11.29 -19.99 -9.92
CA GLN A 119 10.54 -18.82 -10.36
C GLN A 119 11.16 -17.54 -9.78
N MET A 120 11.54 -17.54 -8.50
CA MET A 120 12.20 -16.40 -7.88
C MET A 120 13.57 -16.10 -8.49
N GLY A 121 14.33 -17.12 -8.90
CA GLY A 121 15.59 -16.96 -9.62
C GLY A 121 15.40 -16.23 -10.95
N ARG A 122 14.35 -16.55 -11.71
CA ARG A 122 14.02 -15.84 -12.97
C ARG A 122 13.62 -14.39 -12.71
N ILE A 123 12.84 -14.13 -11.65
CA ILE A 123 12.43 -12.77 -11.27
C ILE A 123 13.65 -11.94 -10.88
N ARG A 124 14.57 -12.49 -10.08
CA ARG A 124 15.82 -11.81 -9.69
C ARG A 124 16.68 -11.48 -10.90
N ALA A 125 16.89 -12.44 -11.79
CA ALA A 125 17.67 -12.22 -13.02
C ALA A 125 17.10 -11.07 -13.87
N ARG A 126 15.77 -10.98 -13.99
CA ARG A 126 15.11 -9.87 -14.71
C ARG A 126 15.33 -8.52 -14.02
N ILE A 127 15.19 -8.48 -12.69
CA ILE A 127 15.42 -7.26 -11.91
C ILE A 127 16.88 -6.79 -12.04
N GLU A 128 17.83 -7.73 -12.00
CA GLU A 128 19.25 -7.44 -12.19
C GLU A 128 19.55 -6.90 -13.60
N GLU A 129 18.94 -7.49 -14.63
CA GLU A 129 19.07 -7.02 -16.01
C GLU A 129 18.53 -5.58 -16.18
N GLU A 130 17.33 -5.31 -15.65
CA GLU A 130 16.73 -3.97 -15.70
C GLU A 130 17.58 -2.93 -14.94
N GLN A 131 18.16 -3.30 -13.78
CA GLN A 131 19.08 -2.43 -13.04
C GLN A 131 20.37 -2.17 -13.82
N GLN A 132 20.97 -3.19 -14.43
CA GLN A 132 22.18 -3.03 -15.23
C GLN A 132 21.95 -2.12 -16.44
N GLN A 133 20.81 -2.26 -17.14
CA GLN A 133 20.46 -1.40 -18.26
C GLN A 133 20.30 0.07 -17.81
N GLN A 134 19.62 0.30 -16.69
CA GLN A 134 19.48 1.65 -16.11
C GLN A 134 20.84 2.25 -15.71
N GLN A 135 21.70 1.47 -15.06
CA GLN A 135 23.04 1.92 -14.69
C GLN A 135 23.88 2.28 -15.91
N GLN A 136 23.91 1.43 -16.93
CA GLN A 136 24.63 1.72 -18.18
C GLN A 136 24.10 2.97 -18.88
N PHE A 137 22.79 3.20 -18.84
CA PHE A 137 22.20 4.43 -19.38
C PHE A 137 22.67 5.67 -18.61
N ILE A 138 22.62 5.63 -17.28
CA ILE A 138 23.11 6.71 -16.41
C ILE A 138 24.60 6.97 -16.65
N GLU A 139 25.43 5.92 -16.68
CA GLU A 139 26.87 6.01 -16.94
C GLU A 139 27.19 6.61 -18.30
N LYS A 140 26.37 6.36 -19.34
CA LYS A 140 26.54 6.99 -20.66
C LYS A 140 26.12 8.46 -20.68
N MET A 141 25.08 8.81 -19.94
CA MET A 141 24.54 10.18 -19.88
C MET A 141 25.40 11.12 -19.02
N ASN A 142 26.04 10.61 -17.97
CA ASN A 142 26.87 11.38 -17.05
C ASN A 142 28.06 12.11 -17.73
N PRO A 143 28.91 11.47 -18.55
CA PRO A 143 30.00 12.16 -19.26
C PRO A 143 29.49 13.12 -20.34
N GLN A 144 28.31 12.85 -20.92
CA GLN A 144 27.69 13.77 -21.88
C GLN A 144 27.17 15.04 -21.21
N CYS A 145 26.65 14.93 -19.99
CA CYS A 145 26.20 16.07 -19.21
C CYS A 145 27.39 16.88 -18.67
N SER A 146 28.41 16.21 -18.13
CA SER A 146 29.61 16.87 -17.60
C SER A 146 30.42 17.59 -18.69
N SER A 147 30.54 17.00 -19.89
CA SER A 147 31.18 17.66 -21.03
C SER A 147 30.42 18.89 -21.52
N LYS A 148 29.07 18.83 -21.60
CA LYS A 148 28.23 19.99 -21.92
C LYS A 148 28.36 21.09 -20.87
N LEU A 149 28.35 20.72 -19.59
CA LEU A 149 28.53 21.64 -18.47
C LEU A 149 29.90 22.35 -18.56
N ALA A 150 30.98 21.59 -18.78
CA ALA A 150 32.34 22.13 -18.94
C ALA A 150 32.45 23.10 -20.13
N ALA A 151 31.79 22.78 -21.26
CA ALA A 151 31.74 23.68 -22.42
C ALA A 151 30.97 24.99 -22.12
N GLN A 152 29.89 24.91 -21.32
CA GLN A 152 29.15 26.08 -20.86
C GLN A 152 29.99 26.99 -19.96
N TYR A 153 30.63 26.42 -18.93
CA TYR A 153 31.53 27.15 -18.03
C TYR A 153 32.67 27.85 -18.80
N SER A 154 33.27 27.15 -19.76
CA SER A 154 34.34 27.71 -20.59
C SER A 154 33.88 28.88 -21.45
N ARG A 155 32.66 28.82 -22.02
CA ARG A 155 32.05 29.95 -22.76
C ARG A 155 31.76 31.15 -21.85
N GLY A 156 31.21 30.92 -20.65
CA GLY A 156 30.91 31.99 -19.69
C GLY A 156 32.17 32.77 -19.27
N MET A 157 33.23 32.05 -18.93
CA MET A 157 34.53 32.65 -18.56
C MET A 157 35.19 33.46 -19.69
N GLN A 158 34.95 33.08 -20.96
CA GLN A 158 35.45 33.84 -22.12
C GLN A 158 34.62 35.11 -22.38
N ALA A 159 33.30 35.03 -22.17
CA ALA A 159 32.41 36.18 -22.29
C ALA A 159 32.63 37.24 -21.20
N GLU A 160 33.02 36.81 -20.00
CA GLU A 160 33.30 37.70 -18.85
C GLU A 160 34.68 38.39 -18.92
N ARG A 161 35.58 37.91 -19.81
CA ARG A 161 36.92 38.47 -20.03
C ARG A 161 36.98 39.52 -21.15
N LEU A 162 35.88 39.76 -21.86
CA LEU A 162 35.73 40.78 -22.91
C LEU A 162 34.99 42.01 -22.36
#